data_AF-A0A645F0A0-F1
#
_entry.id   AF-A0A645F0A0-F1
#
_cell.length_a   1.000
_cell.length_b   1.000
_cell.length_c   1.000
_cell.angle_alpha   90.00
_cell.angle_beta   90.00
_cell.angle_gamma   90.00
#
_symmetry.space_group_name_H-M   'P 1'
#
loop_
_entity.id
_entity.type
_entity.pdbx_description
1 polymer ?
#
loop_
_entity_poly.entity_id
_entity_poly.type
_entity_poly.pdbx_seq_one_letter_code
_entity_poly.pdbx_strand_id
1 'polypeptide(L)'
;MQSEANAAGYLVGEGASFVESFLNAALALTKDGDVSAPVQSDYGWHIIKRVSTEPAHEIPYADIKDAFDVYEQNAYQQQYYTDIVNKWVADTSLVTRYPDNYAAVGK
;
A
#
# COMPACT_ATOMS: atom_id res chain seq x y z
N MET A 1 6.48 5.42 9.59
CA MET A 1 6.05 6.83 9.49
C MET A 1 7.04 7.83 10.11
N GLN A 2 8.08 7.40 10.83
CA GLN A 2 9.19 8.31 11.19
C GLN A 2 10.44 7.89 10.42
N SER A 3 10.64 8.51 9.27
CA SER A 3 11.91 8.47 8.54
C SER A 3 12.24 9.90 8.13
N GLU A 4 13.51 10.26 8.18
CA GLU A 4 14.04 11.57 7.73
C GLU A 4 13.49 11.97 6.34
N ALA A 5 13.30 10.98 5.47
CA ALA A 5 12.74 11.15 4.12
C ALA A 5 11.32 11.79 4.07
N ASN A 6 10.56 11.73 5.16
CA ASN A 6 9.19 12.28 5.23
C ASN A 6 9.10 13.54 6.09
N ALA A 7 10.23 14.17 6.44
CA ALA A 7 10.26 15.39 7.25
C ALA A 7 9.48 16.55 6.61
N ALA A 8 9.39 16.57 5.27
CA ALA A 8 8.62 17.54 4.50
C ALA A 8 7.14 17.14 4.29
N GLY A 9 6.71 15.99 4.83
CA GLY A 9 5.38 15.42 4.60
C GLY A 9 5.40 14.22 3.66
N TYR A 10 4.21 13.74 3.32
CA TYR A 10 3.99 12.60 2.42
C TYR A 10 3.45 13.09 1.08
N LEU A 11 3.97 12.55 -0.02
CA LEU A 11 3.33 12.71 -1.32
C LEU A 11 2.03 11.91 -1.34
N VAL A 12 0.92 12.61 -1.57
CA VAL A 12 -0.41 12.03 -1.67
C VAL A 12 -1.00 12.45 -3.02
N GLY A 13 -1.41 11.46 -3.80
CA GLY A 13 -2.03 11.65 -5.10
C GLY A 13 -3.06 10.56 -5.38
N GLU A 14 -3.82 10.71 -6.45
CA GLU A 14 -4.76 9.66 -6.89
C GLU A 14 -4.03 8.33 -7.09
N GLY A 15 -4.61 7.24 -6.57
CA GLY A 15 -4.01 5.90 -6.63
C GLY A 15 -2.88 5.64 -5.61
N ALA A 16 -2.53 6.61 -4.77
CA ALA A 16 -1.57 6.38 -3.69
C ALA A 16 -2.13 5.36 -2.67
N SER A 17 -1.24 4.50 -2.15
CA SER A 17 -1.61 3.44 -1.21
C SER A 17 -1.80 3.97 0.21
N PHE A 18 -2.91 4.66 0.42
CA PHE A 18 -3.39 5.12 1.72
C PHE A 18 -4.79 4.56 1.98
N VAL A 19 -5.17 4.45 3.26
CA VAL A 19 -6.56 4.14 3.62
C VAL A 19 -7.49 5.19 3.04
N GLU A 20 -8.63 4.74 2.52
CA GLU A 20 -9.54 5.56 1.72
C GLU A 20 -9.98 6.83 2.45
N SER A 21 -10.28 6.75 3.74
CA SER A 21 -10.69 7.92 4.53
C SER A 21 -9.59 9.00 4.61
N PHE A 22 -8.33 8.58 4.77
CA PHE A 22 -7.19 9.49 4.76
C PHE A 22 -6.96 10.07 3.36
N LEU A 23 -6.95 9.22 2.33
CA LEU A 23 -6.71 9.64 0.94
C LEU A 23 -7.74 10.68 0.50
N ASN A 24 -9.02 10.40 0.69
CA ASN A 24 -10.11 11.29 0.30
C ASN A 24 -10.03 12.64 1.03
N ALA A 25 -9.75 12.63 2.33
CA ALA A 25 -9.63 13.86 3.10
C ALA A 25 -8.38 14.68 2.72
N ALA A 26 -7.25 14.03 2.41
CA ALA A 26 -6.04 14.70 1.93
C ALA A 26 -6.26 15.36 0.56
N LEU A 27 -6.89 14.63 -0.39
CA LEU A 27 -7.18 15.13 -1.74
C LEU A 27 -8.24 16.25 -1.76
N ALA A 28 -9.10 16.34 -0.73
CA ALA A 28 -10.06 17.42 -0.60
C ALA A 28 -9.43 18.78 -0.20
N LEU A 29 -8.17 18.81 0.26
CA LEU A 29 -7.47 20.04 0.63
C LEU A 29 -6.98 20.78 -0.64
N THR A 30 -7.40 22.03 -0.82
CA THR A 30 -7.20 22.75 -2.09
C THR A 30 -6.07 23.76 -2.07
N LYS A 31 -5.70 24.28 -0.89
CA LYS A 31 -4.69 25.32 -0.73
C LYS A 31 -3.63 24.88 0.27
N ASP A 32 -2.40 25.33 0.03
CA ASP A 32 -1.31 25.10 0.96
C ASP A 32 -1.62 25.80 2.29
N GLY A 33 -1.50 25.04 3.38
CA GLY A 33 -1.93 25.45 4.71
C GLY A 33 -3.32 24.96 5.13
N ASP A 34 -4.17 24.48 4.20
CA ASP A 34 -5.47 23.91 4.56
C ASP A 34 -5.29 22.72 5.53
N VAL A 35 -6.22 22.63 6.49
CA VAL A 35 -6.25 21.58 7.50
C VAL A 35 -7.61 20.88 7.44
N SER A 36 -7.60 19.54 7.46
CA SER A 36 -8.83 18.74 7.45
C SER A 36 -9.58 18.84 8.78
N ALA A 37 -10.87 18.50 8.75
CA ALA A 37 -11.54 18.03 9.97
C ALA A 37 -10.87 16.74 10.49
N PRO A 38 -11.11 16.32 11.75
CA PRO A 38 -10.65 15.03 12.25
C PRO A 38 -11.15 13.88 11.37
N VAL A 39 -10.24 13.03 10.90
CA VAL A 39 -10.54 11.90 10.02
C VAL A 39 -10.31 10.62 10.80
N GLN A 40 -11.31 9.74 10.86
CA GLN A 40 -11.18 8.43 11.47
C GLN A 40 -10.74 7.40 10.42
N SER A 41 -9.82 6.51 10.80
CA SER A 41 -9.52 5.27 10.07
C SER A 41 -9.33 4.12 11.05
N ASP A 42 -9.09 2.92 10.52
CA ASP A 42 -8.76 1.74 11.33
C ASP A 42 -7.47 1.91 12.15
N TYR A 43 -6.66 2.92 11.82
CA TYR A 43 -5.43 3.29 12.53
C TYR A 43 -5.62 4.42 13.55
N GLY A 44 -6.85 4.87 13.79
CA GLY A 44 -7.17 5.92 14.76
C GLY A 44 -7.64 7.23 14.12
N TRP A 45 -7.29 8.35 14.76
CA TRP A 45 -7.71 9.69 14.32
C TRP A 45 -6.56 10.46 13.70
N HIS A 46 -6.84 11.13 12.59
CA HIS A 46 -5.88 11.90 11.81
C HIS A 46 -6.33 13.34 11.65
N ILE A 47 -5.38 14.27 11.70
CA ILE A 47 -5.56 15.66 11.25
C ILE A 47 -4.54 15.89 10.16
N ILE A 48 -5.01 16.27 8.98
CA ILE A 48 -4.20 16.32 7.77
C ILE A 48 -4.00 17.79 7.41
N LYS A 49 -2.76 18.17 7.09
CA LYS A 49 -2.42 19.51 6.60
C LYS A 49 -1.76 19.41 5.24
N ARG A 50 -2.23 20.22 4.28
CA ARG A 50 -1.54 20.38 2.99
C ARG A 50 -0.33 21.29 3.18
N VAL A 51 0.87 20.76 2.97
CA VAL A 51 2.12 21.52 3.15
C VAL A 51 2.47 22.29 1.88
N SER A 52 2.44 21.61 0.75
CA SER A 52 2.71 22.16 -0.58
C SER A 52 2.00 21.33 -1.64
N THR A 53 1.94 21.87 -2.86
CA THR A 53 1.50 21.14 -4.05
C THR A 53 2.68 20.79 -4.94
N GLU A 54 2.72 19.56 -5.43
CA GLU A 54 3.65 19.14 -6.48
C GLU A 54 2.86 19.03 -7.80
N PRO A 55 3.22 19.78 -8.86
CA PRO A 55 2.56 19.65 -10.14
C PRO A 55 2.78 18.26 -10.75
N ALA A 56 1.72 17.69 -11.33
CA ALA A 56 1.84 16.47 -12.12
C ALA A 56 2.83 16.70 -13.27
N HIS A 57 3.76 15.77 -13.44
CA HIS A 57 4.73 15.78 -14.52
C HIS A 57 5.02 14.34 -14.96
N GLU A 58 5.50 14.20 -16.18
CA GLU A 58 5.98 12.91 -16.67
C GLU A 58 7.31 12.58 -16.01
N ILE A 59 7.40 11.39 -15.41
CA ILE A 59 8.65 10.85 -14.91
C ILE A 59 9.26 10.01 -16.03
N PRO A 60 10.46 10.35 -16.53
CA PRO A 60 11.12 9.56 -17.56
C PRO A 60 11.30 8.11 -17.12
N TYR A 61 10.96 7.17 -18.01
CA TYR A 61 11.13 5.74 -17.75
C TYR A 61 12.55 5.39 -17.28
N ALA A 62 13.56 6.03 -17.87
CA ALA A 62 14.97 5.81 -17.52
C ALA A 62 15.28 6.11 -16.04
N ASP A 63 14.58 7.08 -15.43
CA ASP A 63 14.83 7.51 -14.05
C ASP A 63 14.22 6.54 -13.02
N ILE A 64 13.19 5.78 -13.43
CA ILE A 64 12.49 4.82 -12.56
C ILE A 64 12.77 3.36 -12.92
N LYS A 65 13.50 3.11 -14.01
CA LYS A 65 13.70 1.78 -14.58
C LYS A 65 14.16 0.76 -13.55
N ASP A 66 15.19 1.08 -12.77
CA ASP A 66 15.77 0.13 -11.81
C ASP A 66 14.80 -0.20 -10.67
N ALA A 67 14.11 0.81 -10.14
CA ALA A 67 13.10 0.62 -9.10
C ALA A 67 11.87 -0.16 -9.63
N PHE A 68 11.47 0.13 -10.86
CA PHE A 68 10.39 -0.55 -11.55
C PHE A 68 10.72 -2.02 -11.84
N ASP A 69 11.93 -2.32 -12.33
CA ASP A 69 12.38 -3.68 -12.59
C ASP A 69 12.38 -4.53 -11.30
N VAL A 70 12.84 -3.95 -10.18
CA VAL A 70 12.78 -4.61 -8.87
C VAL A 70 11.33 -4.86 -8.43
N TYR A 71 10.45 -3.88 -8.61
CA TYR A 71 9.03 -4.02 -8.28
C TYR A 71 8.36 -5.13 -9.10
N GLU A 72 8.51 -5.10 -10.43
CA GLU A 72 7.94 -6.10 -11.35
C GLU A 72 8.50 -7.50 -11.09
N GLN A 73 9.81 -7.60 -10.83
CA GLN A 73 10.41 -8.89 -10.51
C GLN A 73 9.85 -9.47 -9.21
N ASN A 74 9.69 -8.65 -8.17
CA ASN A 74 9.06 -9.08 -6.92
C ASN A 74 7.60 -9.49 -7.13
N ALA A 75 6.83 -8.71 -7.89
CA ALA A 75 5.44 -9.03 -8.21
C ALA A 75 5.32 -10.37 -8.95
N TYR A 76 6.17 -10.59 -9.97
CA TYR A 76 6.22 -11.84 -10.72
C TYR A 76 6.58 -13.04 -9.83
N GLN A 77 7.61 -12.91 -8.99
CA GLN A 77 8.03 -13.99 -8.10
C GLN A 77 6.93 -14.38 -7.12
N GLN A 78 6.24 -13.40 -6.53
CA GLN A 78 5.15 -13.64 -5.59
C GLN A 78 3.95 -14.32 -6.26
N GLN A 79 3.59 -13.88 -7.48
CA GLN A 79 2.52 -14.51 -8.25
C GLN A 79 2.89 -15.94 -8.65
N TYR A 80 4.11 -16.14 -9.16
CA TYR A 80 4.61 -17.45 -9.54
C TYR A 80 4.63 -18.44 -8.36
N TYR A 81 5.12 -18.01 -7.20
CA TYR A 81 5.10 -18.80 -5.97
C TYR A 81 3.67 -19.14 -5.55
N THR A 82 2.77 -18.15 -5.54
CA THR A 82 1.36 -18.33 -5.20
C THR A 82 0.69 -19.35 -6.12
N ASP A 83 0.96 -19.30 -7.43
CA ASP A 83 0.41 -20.23 -8.41
C ASP A 83 0.91 -21.67 -8.18
N ILE A 84 2.19 -21.84 -7.84
CA ILE A 84 2.74 -23.16 -7.49
C ILE A 84 2.06 -23.70 -6.24
N VAL A 85 1.98 -22.91 -5.17
CA VAL A 85 1.35 -23.32 -3.92
C VAL A 85 -0.12 -23.67 -4.14
N ASN A 86 -0.85 -22.87 -4.91
CA ASN A 86 -2.25 -23.14 -5.24
C ASN A 86 -2.42 -24.46 -6.01
N LYS A 87 -1.52 -24.78 -6.94
CA LYS A 87 -1.52 -26.07 -7.65
C LYS A 87 -1.26 -27.24 -6.71
N TRP A 88 -0.29 -27.13 -5.81
CA TRP A 88 -0.02 -28.17 -4.80
C TRP A 88 -1.20 -28.35 -3.84
N VAL A 89 -1.80 -27.25 -3.39
CA VAL A 89 -2.97 -27.27 -2.51
C VAL A 89 -4.19 -27.87 -3.19
N ALA A 90 -4.39 -27.63 -4.48
CA ALA A 90 -5.50 -28.20 -5.24
C ALA A 90 -5.34 -29.71 -5.45
N ASP A 91 -4.11 -30.20 -5.53
CA ASP A 91 -3.81 -31.63 -5.58
C ASP A 91 -3.83 -32.24 -4.17
N THR A 92 -5.02 -32.73 -3.78
CA THR A 92 -5.23 -33.40 -2.49
C THR A 92 -4.42 -34.68 -2.28
N SER A 93 -3.76 -35.21 -3.33
CA SER A 93 -2.84 -36.34 -3.20
C SER A 93 -1.43 -35.92 -2.74
N LEU A 94 -1.06 -34.65 -2.94
CA LEU A 94 0.24 -34.09 -2.59
C LEU A 94 0.26 -33.41 -1.22
N VAL A 95 -0.91 -33.06 -0.68
CA VAL A 95 -1.04 -32.31 0.57
C VAL A 95 -1.97 -33.03 1.55
N THR A 96 -1.39 -33.64 2.59
CA THR A 96 -2.14 -34.12 3.74
C THR A 96 -2.36 -32.98 4.73
N ARG A 97 -3.61 -32.56 4.92
CA ARG A 97 -3.99 -31.60 5.95
C ARG A 97 -4.37 -32.34 7.23
N TYR A 98 -4.00 -31.80 8.37
CA TYR A 98 -4.39 -32.30 9.69
C TYR A 98 -5.29 -31.26 10.37
N PRO A 99 -6.61 -31.26 10.09
CA PRO A 99 -7.58 -30.27 10.58
C PRO A 99 -7.48 -30.03 12.09
N ASP A 100 -7.30 -31.11 12.86
CA ASP A 100 -7.24 -31.08 14.32
C ASP A 100 -5.99 -30.37 14.88
N ASN A 101 -4.94 -30.25 14.06
CA ASN A 101 -3.70 -29.53 14.41
C ASN A 101 -3.74 -28.05 13.99
N TYR A 102 -4.69 -27.66 13.15
CA TYR A 102 -4.96 -26.23 12.98
C TYR A 102 -5.65 -25.80 14.26
N ALA A 103 -4.89 -25.11 15.13
CA ALA A 103 -5.53 -24.35 16.19
C ALA A 103 -6.66 -23.56 15.52
N ALA A 104 -7.88 -23.64 16.05
CA ALA A 104 -8.93 -22.71 15.67
C ALA A 104 -8.41 -21.32 16.08
N VAL A 105 -7.69 -20.67 15.16
CA VAL A 105 -7.13 -19.34 15.39
C VAL A 105 -8.33 -18.40 15.41
N GLY A 106 -8.85 -18.14 16.61
CA GLY A 106 -9.75 -17.05 16.95
C GLY A 106 -11.08 -17.01 16.18
N LYS A 107 -12.17 -17.34 16.88
CA LYS A 107 -13.46 -16.71 16.58
C LYS A 107 -13.39 -15.20 16.84
#